data_AF-U5ER99-F1
#
_entry.id   AF-U5ER99-F1
#
_cell.length_a   1.000
_cell.length_b   1.000
_cell.length_c   1.000
_cell.angle_alpha   90.00
_cell.angle_beta   90.00
_cell.angle_gamma   90.00
#
_symmetry.space_group_name_H-M   'P 1'
#
loop_
_entity.id
_entity.type
_entity.pdbx_description
1 polymer ?
#
loop_
_entity_poly.entity_id
_entity_poly.type
_entity_poly.pdbx_seq_one_letter_code
_entity_poly.pdbx_strand_id
1 'polypeptide(L)'
;KRFLTSSQNIASELFTAEQKRQYDQIGRVEKIEIRYLGTPEDTTLIMNKGISTPYECARHLSEQHCKSSALALLDSNIPWDMRRPLQESCTLQLLNFTIADPYIVNKAFWRTCSFLLGAALQNLFKEEAGLLLHSFPVPNIRSGSFIHDISLEHSNWKPKKAELRAISVEMIKLANRDLKIDRLDVDHELAMEMFQSNPIKLEQLPSITNQNNGFVTIYRVGDHIDISKGPMISSTGFINKCTISAVHKLSIDDGVAPAIYRVQGVALPNGLNINHFAYGIIEERSKKLNAARLPNEPFDAELAI
;
A
#
# COMPACT_ATOMS: atom_id res chain seq x y z
N LYS A 1 -21.94 5.82 10.82
CA LYS A 1 -21.28 6.57 9.71
C LYS A 1 -20.42 7.63 10.36
N ARG A 2 -19.10 7.54 10.29
CA ARG A 2 -18.19 8.59 10.78
C ARG A 2 -17.97 9.54 9.59
N PHE A 3 -18.01 10.85 9.84
CA PHE A 3 -17.82 11.85 8.79
C PHE A 3 -16.33 11.93 8.47
N LEU A 4 -16.00 11.85 7.18
CA LEU A 4 -14.66 12.11 6.67
C LEU A 4 -14.26 13.55 6.99
N THR A 5 -12.97 13.80 7.22
CA THR A 5 -12.49 15.17 7.33
C THR A 5 -12.72 15.90 6.01
N SER A 6 -12.88 17.23 6.04
CA SER A 6 -13.04 18.03 4.82
C SER A 6 -11.91 17.76 3.82
N SER A 7 -10.67 17.67 4.31
CA SER A 7 -9.49 17.37 3.49
C SER A 7 -9.51 15.97 2.86
N GLN A 8 -9.97 14.94 3.59
CA GLN A 8 -10.10 13.58 3.04
C GLN A 8 -11.17 13.51 1.93
N ASN A 9 -12.28 14.23 2.11
CA ASN A 9 -13.31 14.33 1.07
C ASN A 9 -12.74 14.99 -0.21
N ILE A 10 -12.05 16.12 -0.06
CA ILE A 10 -11.43 16.83 -1.19
C ILE A 10 -10.44 15.92 -1.93
N ALA A 11 -9.53 15.26 -1.23
CA ALA A 11 -8.57 14.36 -1.87
C ALA A 11 -9.25 13.19 -2.61
N SER A 12 -10.34 12.64 -2.05
CA SER A 12 -11.12 11.56 -2.69
C SER A 12 -11.88 12.03 -3.94
N GLU A 13 -12.43 13.25 -3.89
CA GLU A 13 -13.08 13.90 -5.03
C GLU A 13 -12.07 14.17 -6.15
N LEU A 14 -10.91 14.75 -5.82
CA LEU A 14 -9.81 14.99 -6.76
C LEU A 14 -9.32 13.68 -7.39
N PHE A 15 -9.16 12.62 -6.59
CA PHE A 15 -8.74 11.31 -7.10
C PHE A 15 -9.75 10.76 -8.10
N THR A 16 -11.05 10.88 -7.79
CA THR A 16 -12.11 10.39 -8.66
C THR A 16 -12.23 11.21 -9.94
N ALA A 17 -12.09 12.54 -9.83
CA ALA A 17 -12.08 13.44 -10.98
C ALA A 17 -10.90 13.15 -11.92
N GLU A 18 -9.72 12.93 -11.35
CA GLU A 18 -8.51 12.62 -12.12
C GLU A 18 -8.58 11.23 -12.76
N GLN A 19 -9.07 10.22 -12.04
CA GLN A 19 -9.33 8.90 -12.61
C GLN A 19 -10.25 8.98 -13.83
N LYS A 20 -11.31 9.78 -13.72
CA LYS A 20 -12.24 10.02 -14.83
C LYS A 20 -11.57 10.77 -15.98
N ARG A 21 -10.79 11.82 -15.69
CA ARG A 21 -10.05 12.57 -16.71
C ARG A 21 -9.09 11.67 -17.50
N GLN A 22 -8.31 10.83 -16.82
CA GLN A 22 -7.40 9.88 -17.45
C GLN A 22 -8.15 8.85 -18.30
N TYR A 23 -9.32 8.39 -17.83
CA TYR A 23 -10.17 7.49 -18.60
C TYR A 23 -10.77 8.17 -19.85
N ASP A 24 -11.25 9.40 -19.73
CA ASP A 24 -11.84 10.16 -20.84
C ASP A 24 -10.80 10.58 -21.90
N GLN A 25 -9.52 10.62 -21.53
CA GLN A 25 -8.40 10.82 -22.45
C GLN A 25 -8.08 9.59 -23.30
N ILE A 26 -8.58 8.42 -22.92
CA ILE A 26 -8.48 7.22 -23.74
C ILE A 26 -9.38 7.45 -24.94
N GLY A 27 -8.76 7.77 -26.08
CA GLY A 27 -9.47 8.04 -27.32
C GLY A 27 -10.09 6.77 -27.91
N ARG A 28 -9.69 6.43 -29.14
CA ARG A 28 -10.19 5.20 -29.78
C ARG A 28 -9.65 3.97 -29.04
N VAL A 29 -10.53 3.05 -28.67
CA VAL A 29 -10.14 1.79 -28.02
C VAL A 29 -9.31 0.93 -28.97
N GLU A 30 -8.03 0.79 -28.65
CA GLU A 30 -7.10 -0.11 -29.33
C GLU A 30 -7.10 -1.50 -28.66
N LYS A 31 -6.86 -2.55 -29.44
CA LYS A 31 -6.75 -3.92 -28.95
C LYS A 31 -5.29 -4.29 -28.73
N ILE A 32 -5.01 -4.98 -27.64
CA ILE A 32 -3.70 -5.54 -27.30
C ILE A 32 -3.82 -7.05 -27.07
N GLU A 33 -2.74 -7.76 -27.39
CA GLU A 33 -2.65 -9.20 -27.21
C GLU A 33 -1.90 -9.51 -25.92
N ILE A 34 -2.56 -10.20 -24.99
CA ILE A 34 -2.00 -10.60 -23.71
C ILE A 34 -1.82 -12.12 -23.71
N ARG A 35 -0.58 -12.57 -23.66
CA ARG A 35 -0.27 -14.00 -23.55
C ARG A 35 -0.16 -14.39 -22.08
N TYR A 36 -1.19 -15.01 -21.55
CA TYR A 36 -1.17 -15.58 -20.20
C TYR A 36 -0.30 -16.84 -20.17
N LEU A 37 0.61 -16.89 -19.20
CA LEU A 37 1.48 -18.04 -18.93
C LEU A 37 1.13 -18.60 -17.55
N GLY A 38 0.64 -19.84 -17.49
CA GLY A 38 0.25 -20.43 -16.21
C GLY A 38 -0.72 -21.60 -16.32
N THR A 39 -1.22 -22.02 -15.16
CA THR A 39 -2.15 -23.16 -15.04
C THR A 39 -3.60 -22.70 -15.23
N PRO A 40 -4.46 -23.44 -15.96
CA PRO A 40 -4.24 -24.80 -16.45
C PRO A 40 -3.42 -24.87 -17.74
N GLU A 41 -3.56 -23.91 -18.63
CA GLU A 41 -2.86 -23.84 -19.92
C GLU A 41 -2.56 -22.39 -20.29
N ASP A 42 -1.49 -22.20 -21.07
CA ASP A 42 -1.16 -20.91 -21.67
C ASP A 42 -2.26 -20.50 -22.65
N THR A 43 -2.71 -19.24 -22.56
CA THR A 43 -3.79 -18.73 -23.41
C THR A 43 -3.52 -17.30 -23.85
N THR A 44 -3.96 -16.98 -25.06
CA THR A 44 -3.92 -15.62 -25.61
C THR A 44 -5.26 -14.93 -25.39
N LEU A 45 -5.24 -13.75 -24.79
CA LEU A 45 -6.41 -12.91 -24.52
C LEU A 45 -6.31 -11.60 -25.33
N ILE A 46 -7.39 -11.22 -25.98
CA ILE A 46 -7.48 -9.94 -26.70
C ILE A 46 -8.17 -8.92 -25.80
N MET A 47 -7.40 -7.94 -25.31
CA MET A 47 -7.83 -6.96 -24.31
C MET A 47 -7.82 -5.53 -24.86
N ASN A 48 -8.35 -4.58 -24.09
CA ASN A 48 -8.39 -3.17 -24.47
C ASN A 48 -7.19 -2.42 -23.87
N LYS A 49 -6.41 -1.75 -24.71
CA LYS A 49 -5.29 -0.92 -24.29
C LYS A 49 -5.74 0.22 -23.39
N GLY A 50 -5.01 0.47 -22.30
CA GLY A 50 -5.29 1.56 -21.36
C GLY A 50 -6.54 1.37 -20.51
N ILE A 51 -7.32 0.31 -20.72
CA ILE A 51 -8.59 0.05 -20.01
C ILE A 51 -8.51 -1.28 -19.26
N SER A 52 -8.14 -2.35 -19.95
CA SER A 52 -8.12 -3.68 -19.37
C SER A 52 -6.94 -3.85 -18.42
N THR A 53 -7.17 -4.56 -17.33
CA THR A 53 -6.21 -4.82 -16.25
C THR A 53 -5.96 -6.33 -16.12
N PRO A 54 -4.87 -6.74 -15.44
CA PRO A 54 -4.66 -8.15 -15.14
C PRO A 54 -5.83 -8.81 -14.39
N TYR A 55 -6.60 -8.04 -13.60
CA TYR A 55 -7.79 -8.54 -12.92
C TYR A 55 -8.88 -8.94 -13.91
N GLU A 56 -9.12 -8.17 -14.98
CA GLU A 56 -10.04 -8.59 -16.04
C GLU A 56 -9.51 -9.81 -16.79
N CYS A 57 -8.21 -9.90 -17.05
CA CYS A 57 -7.62 -11.11 -17.64
C CYS A 57 -7.90 -12.34 -16.75
N ALA A 58 -7.70 -12.22 -15.44
CA ALA A 58 -8.01 -13.29 -14.49
C ALA A 58 -9.50 -13.69 -14.50
N ARG A 59 -10.41 -12.72 -14.70
CA ARG A 59 -11.86 -12.98 -14.83
C ARG A 59 -12.21 -13.81 -16.06
N HIS A 60 -11.46 -13.67 -17.15
CA HIS A 60 -11.64 -14.51 -18.35
C HIS A 60 -11.18 -15.96 -18.12
N LEU A 61 -10.26 -16.18 -17.19
CA LEU A 61 -9.76 -17.52 -16.85
C LEU A 61 -10.70 -18.25 -15.90
N SER A 62 -10.91 -17.71 -14.69
CA SER A 62 -11.79 -18.31 -13.67
C SER A 62 -11.99 -17.38 -12.48
N GLU A 63 -13.06 -17.60 -11.71
CA GLU A 63 -13.27 -16.90 -10.43
C GLU A 63 -12.15 -17.20 -9.41
N GLN A 64 -11.60 -18.41 -9.41
CA GLN A 64 -10.52 -18.79 -8.50
C GLN A 64 -9.27 -17.94 -8.75
N HIS A 65 -8.90 -17.72 -10.00
CA HIS A 65 -7.80 -16.82 -10.35
C HIS A 65 -8.02 -15.40 -9.85
N CYS A 66 -9.25 -14.87 -9.90
CA CYS A 66 -9.54 -13.55 -9.33
C CYS A 66 -9.33 -13.49 -7.81
N LYS A 67 -9.70 -14.56 -7.09
CA LYS A 67 -9.60 -14.62 -5.63
C LYS A 67 -8.18 -14.92 -5.13
N SER A 68 -7.41 -15.71 -5.88
CA SER A 68 -6.07 -16.12 -5.45
C SER A 68 -4.96 -15.16 -5.91
N SER A 69 -5.17 -14.42 -7.00
CA SER A 69 -4.11 -13.58 -7.59
C SER A 69 -3.96 -12.27 -6.84
N ALA A 70 -2.84 -12.16 -6.12
CA ALA A 70 -2.50 -10.97 -5.36
C ALA A 70 -1.83 -9.92 -6.23
N LEU A 71 -1.01 -10.34 -7.19
CA LEU A 71 -0.17 -9.48 -8.03
C LEU A 71 -0.02 -10.07 -9.44
N ALA A 72 0.28 -9.25 -10.44
CA ALA A 72 0.65 -9.70 -11.78
C ALA A 72 2.16 -9.49 -12.03
N LEU A 73 2.71 -10.29 -12.92
CA LEU A 73 4.09 -10.15 -13.41
C LEU A 73 4.04 -10.09 -14.93
N LEU A 74 4.47 -8.95 -15.48
CA LEU A 74 4.57 -8.72 -16.91
C LEU A 74 5.98 -9.07 -17.38
N ASP A 75 6.08 -9.76 -18.51
CA ASP A 75 7.35 -10.05 -19.19
C ASP A 75 8.40 -10.69 -18.28
N SER A 76 7.91 -11.50 -17.35
CA SER A 76 8.68 -12.27 -16.35
C SER A 76 9.45 -11.45 -15.31
N ASN A 77 9.47 -10.11 -15.38
CA ASN A 77 10.29 -9.29 -14.47
C ASN A 77 9.62 -8.01 -13.95
N ILE A 78 8.54 -7.52 -14.57
CA ILE A 78 7.90 -6.26 -14.17
C ILE A 78 6.69 -6.56 -13.28
N PRO A 79 6.76 -6.30 -11.97
CA PRO A 79 5.63 -6.53 -11.09
C PRO A 79 4.56 -5.45 -11.31
N TRP A 80 3.30 -5.86 -11.36
CA TRP A 80 2.19 -5.02 -11.78
C TRP A 80 0.95 -5.22 -10.90
N ASP A 81 0.32 -4.13 -10.49
CA ASP A 81 -0.92 -4.19 -9.71
C ASP A 81 -2.03 -4.82 -10.56
N MET A 82 -2.84 -5.69 -9.94
CA MET A 82 -3.90 -6.39 -10.67
C MET A 82 -4.93 -5.44 -11.29
N ARG A 83 -5.09 -4.23 -10.73
CA ARG A 83 -6.07 -3.23 -11.19
C ARG A 83 -5.44 -2.08 -12.00
N ARG A 84 -4.15 -2.17 -12.31
CA ARG A 84 -3.46 -1.16 -13.12
C ARG A 84 -3.68 -1.49 -14.61
N PRO A 85 -4.18 -0.55 -15.43
CA PRO A 85 -4.41 -0.81 -16.86
C PRO A 85 -3.16 -1.17 -17.63
N LEU A 86 -3.28 -2.12 -18.56
CA LEU A 86 -2.22 -2.59 -19.44
C LEU A 86 -2.07 -1.65 -20.63
N GLN A 87 -0.83 -1.21 -20.90
CA GLN A 87 -0.53 -0.23 -21.94
C GLN A 87 -0.10 -0.87 -23.26
N GLU A 88 0.46 -2.07 -23.21
CA GLU A 88 1.05 -2.74 -24.37
C GLU A 88 0.77 -4.26 -24.32
N SER A 89 0.93 -4.92 -25.47
CA SER A 89 0.91 -6.37 -25.55
C SER A 89 2.07 -6.96 -24.75
N CYS A 90 1.80 -7.93 -23.89
CA CYS A 90 2.81 -8.50 -22.99
C CYS A 90 2.48 -9.94 -22.62
N THR A 91 3.46 -10.60 -22.01
CA THR A 91 3.23 -11.89 -21.34
C THR A 91 2.79 -11.63 -19.90
N LEU A 92 1.73 -12.31 -19.45
CA LEU A 92 1.11 -12.11 -18.14
C LEU A 92 1.22 -13.38 -17.31
N GLN A 93 1.82 -13.27 -16.13
CA GLN A 93 1.77 -14.30 -15.08
C GLN A 93 0.99 -13.77 -13.88
N LEU A 94 0.12 -14.60 -13.30
CA LEU A 94 -0.65 -14.26 -12.11
C LEU A 94 0.03 -14.87 -10.88
N LEU A 95 0.42 -14.01 -9.94
CA LEU A 95 1.16 -14.40 -8.74
C LEU A 95 0.23 -14.50 -7.52
N ASN A 96 0.45 -15.54 -6.72
CA ASN A 96 -0.23 -15.78 -5.45
C ASN A 96 0.80 -16.10 -4.35
N PHE A 97 0.35 -16.27 -3.11
CA PHE A 97 1.24 -16.50 -1.96
C PHE A 97 1.85 -17.92 -1.90
N THR A 98 1.38 -18.84 -2.73
CA THR A 98 1.78 -20.26 -2.73
C THR A 98 2.74 -20.65 -3.85
N ILE A 99 3.14 -19.68 -4.69
CA ILE A 99 4.15 -19.92 -5.75
C ILE A 99 5.51 -20.25 -5.14
N ALA A 100 6.39 -20.86 -5.94
CA ALA A 100 7.72 -21.29 -5.50
C ALA A 100 8.60 -20.14 -4.98
N ASP A 101 8.58 -18.98 -5.66
CA ASP A 101 9.24 -17.76 -5.19
C ASP A 101 8.22 -16.63 -4.95
N PRO A 102 7.69 -16.51 -3.73
CA PRO A 102 6.71 -15.48 -3.40
C PRO A 102 7.35 -14.15 -2.98
N TYR A 103 8.66 -13.94 -3.18
CA TYR A 103 9.37 -12.76 -2.65
C TYR A 103 8.74 -11.43 -3.07
N ILE A 104 8.43 -11.26 -4.37
CA ILE A 104 7.81 -10.05 -4.91
C ILE A 104 6.41 -9.85 -4.32
N VAL A 105 5.62 -10.93 -4.22
CA VAL A 105 4.27 -10.89 -3.65
C VAL A 105 4.32 -10.54 -2.15
N ASN A 106 5.29 -11.08 -1.42
CA ASN A 106 5.50 -10.77 0.00
C ASN A 106 5.88 -9.29 0.21
N LYS A 107 6.77 -8.74 -0.64
CA LYS A 107 7.08 -7.30 -0.64
C LYS A 107 5.82 -6.46 -0.88
N ALA A 108 5.00 -6.79 -1.88
CA ALA A 108 3.75 -6.10 -2.15
C ALA A 108 2.75 -6.21 -0.98
N PHE A 109 2.64 -7.39 -0.36
CA PHE A 109 1.77 -7.63 0.80
C PHE A 109 2.16 -6.78 2.00
N TRP A 110 3.44 -6.72 2.35
CA TRP A 110 3.91 -5.90 3.48
C TRP A 110 3.78 -4.41 3.20
N ARG A 111 3.98 -3.99 1.93
CA ARG A 111 3.73 -2.61 1.51
C ARG A 111 2.25 -2.25 1.70
N THR A 112 1.34 -3.13 1.29
CA THR A 112 -0.09 -2.93 1.54
C THR A 112 -0.43 -2.92 3.03
N CYS A 113 0.19 -3.76 3.85
CA CYS A 113 -0.02 -3.74 5.30
C CYS A 113 0.42 -2.41 5.93
N SER A 114 1.58 -1.89 5.51
CA SER A 114 2.08 -0.57 5.91
C SER A 114 1.16 0.57 5.46
N PHE A 115 0.67 0.52 4.23
CA PHE A 115 -0.28 1.50 3.71
C PHE A 115 -1.61 1.45 4.49
N LEU A 116 -2.15 0.26 4.73
CA LEU A 116 -3.39 0.08 5.48
C LEU A 116 -3.25 0.46 6.96
N LEU A 117 -2.05 0.34 7.53
CA LEU A 117 -1.74 0.85 8.87
C LEU A 117 -1.90 2.37 8.94
N GLY A 118 -1.50 3.10 7.89
CA GLY A 118 -1.78 4.55 7.78
C GLY A 118 -3.27 4.84 7.83
N ALA A 119 -4.08 4.10 7.07
CA ALA A 119 -5.54 4.21 7.10
C ALA A 119 -6.13 3.91 8.49
N ALA A 120 -5.66 2.84 9.14
CA ALA A 120 -6.12 2.46 10.48
C ALA A 120 -5.77 3.52 11.54
N LEU A 121 -4.59 4.13 11.45
CA LEU A 121 -4.16 5.20 12.34
C LEU A 121 -5.01 6.46 12.13
N GLN A 122 -5.24 6.88 10.89
CA GLN A 122 -6.14 8.00 10.58
C GLN A 122 -7.56 7.77 11.08
N ASN A 123 -8.08 6.54 11.02
CA ASN A 123 -9.41 6.22 11.54
C ASN A 123 -9.50 6.27 13.06
N LEU A 124 -8.42 5.95 13.78
CA LEU A 124 -8.45 5.79 15.23
C LEU A 124 -8.06 7.05 15.99
N PHE A 125 -7.06 7.77 15.52
CA PHE A 125 -6.61 8.99 16.17
C PHE A 125 -7.68 10.08 16.04
N LYS A 126 -7.77 10.92 17.07
CA LYS A 126 -8.61 12.10 17.03
C LYS A 126 -7.81 13.28 16.49
N GLU A 127 -8.51 14.30 16.01
CA GLU A 127 -7.88 15.51 15.46
C GLU A 127 -6.96 16.20 16.48
N GLU A 128 -7.31 16.17 17.77
CA GLU A 128 -6.49 16.81 18.82
C GLU A 128 -5.13 16.12 19.04
N ALA A 129 -4.91 14.94 18.47
CA ALA A 129 -3.61 14.28 18.54
C ALA A 129 -2.60 14.84 17.51
N GLY A 130 -3.07 15.64 16.54
CA GLY A 130 -2.23 16.21 15.49
C GLY A 130 -1.49 15.15 14.68
N LEU A 131 -2.18 14.05 14.33
CA LEU A 131 -1.59 12.93 13.60
C LEU A 131 -1.26 13.35 12.15
N LEU A 132 0.02 13.29 11.80
CA LEU A 132 0.51 13.39 10.43
C LEU A 132 1.16 12.08 10.02
N LEU A 133 0.72 11.50 8.90
CA LEU A 133 1.38 10.34 8.32
C LEU A 133 2.69 10.79 7.67
N HIS A 134 3.80 10.12 7.98
CA HIS A 134 5.11 10.48 7.46
C HIS A 134 5.49 9.60 6.27
N SER A 135 5.92 8.36 6.52
CA SER A 135 6.40 7.46 5.49
C SER A 135 6.27 6.00 5.91
N PHE A 136 6.25 5.11 4.92
CA PHE A 136 6.42 3.69 5.12
C PHE A 136 7.50 3.19 4.16
N PRO A 137 8.75 3.01 4.63
CA PRO A 137 9.86 2.57 3.80
C PRO A 137 9.60 1.26 3.06
N VAL A 138 10.44 0.97 2.05
CA VAL A 138 10.37 -0.28 1.28
C VAL A 138 10.42 -1.49 2.24
N PRO A 139 9.46 -2.43 2.13
CA PRO A 139 9.42 -3.55 3.06
C PRO A 139 10.65 -4.44 2.97
N ASN A 140 11.25 -4.72 4.12
CA ASN A 140 12.23 -5.79 4.29
C ASN A 140 11.57 -6.96 5.03
N ILE A 141 11.23 -8.04 4.32
CA ILE A 141 10.51 -9.19 4.89
C ILE A 141 11.32 -9.86 6.02
N ARG A 142 12.65 -9.87 5.92
CA ARG A 142 13.53 -10.48 6.94
C ARG A 142 13.57 -9.69 8.25
N SER A 143 13.11 -8.44 8.25
CA SER A 143 13.04 -7.60 9.46
C SER A 143 12.07 -8.15 10.52
N GLY A 144 11.02 -8.85 10.07
CA GLY A 144 10.01 -9.44 10.94
C GLY A 144 8.83 -8.52 11.30
N SER A 145 8.75 -7.29 10.77
CA SER A 145 7.57 -6.42 10.92
C SER A 145 7.36 -5.46 9.73
N PHE A 146 6.11 -5.16 9.37
CA PHE A 146 5.80 -4.02 8.51
C PHE A 146 5.67 -2.78 9.39
N ILE A 147 5.91 -1.59 8.82
CA ILE A 147 6.01 -0.34 9.58
C ILE A 147 5.27 0.82 8.91
N HIS A 148 4.84 1.78 9.72
CA HIS A 148 4.40 3.10 9.25
C HIS A 148 4.90 4.14 10.25
N ASP A 149 5.64 5.12 9.75
CA ASP A 149 6.16 6.23 10.54
C ASP A 149 5.12 7.36 10.57
N ILE A 150 4.87 7.88 11.77
CA ILE A 150 3.92 8.95 12.01
C ILE A 150 4.56 10.06 12.82
N SER A 151 4.07 11.27 12.65
CA SER A 151 4.39 12.43 13.47
C SER A 151 3.16 12.78 14.30
N LEU A 152 3.37 13.04 15.59
CA LEU A 152 2.35 13.55 16.50
C LEU A 152 2.77 14.92 17.02
N GLU A 153 1.79 15.82 17.18
CA GLU A 153 2.02 17.14 17.77
C GLU A 153 2.50 17.03 19.23
N HIS A 154 1.98 16.05 19.98
CA HIS A 154 2.39 15.79 21.35
C HIS A 154 3.44 14.67 21.46
N SER A 155 4.60 15.00 22.03
CA SER A 155 5.77 14.11 22.14
C SER A 155 5.73 13.12 23.32
N ASN A 156 4.63 13.10 24.09
CA ASN A 156 4.48 12.33 25.32
C ASN A 156 3.66 11.04 25.17
N TRP A 157 3.33 10.64 23.93
CA TRP A 157 2.54 9.43 23.71
C TRP A 157 3.28 8.19 24.18
N LYS A 158 2.69 7.51 25.17
CA LYS A 158 3.15 6.23 25.70
C LYS A 158 2.14 5.16 25.29
N PRO A 159 2.42 4.40 24.22
CA PRO A 159 1.47 3.46 23.64
C PRO A 159 1.08 2.37 24.65
N LYS A 160 -0.22 2.25 24.93
CA LYS A 160 -0.75 1.21 25.81
C LYS A 160 -1.10 -0.05 25.02
N LYS A 161 -1.04 -1.22 25.66
CA LYS A 161 -1.46 -2.51 25.03
C LYS A 161 -2.89 -2.45 24.47
N ALA A 162 -3.79 -1.74 25.13
CA ALA A 162 -5.16 -1.54 24.67
C ALA A 162 -5.24 -0.74 23.36
N GLU A 163 -4.37 0.26 23.17
CA GLU A 163 -4.30 1.07 21.95
C GLU A 163 -3.74 0.25 20.78
N LEU A 164 -2.66 -0.51 21.00
CA LEU A 164 -2.11 -1.44 19.99
C LEU A 164 -3.16 -2.47 19.55
N ARG A 165 -3.96 -2.99 20.51
CA ARG A 165 -5.07 -3.89 20.22
C ARG A 165 -6.17 -3.19 19.42
N ALA A 166 -6.49 -1.93 19.72
CA ALA A 166 -7.46 -1.15 18.96
C ALA A 166 -7.01 -0.96 17.50
N ILE A 167 -5.73 -0.64 17.26
CA ILE A 167 -5.15 -0.52 15.92
C ILE A 167 -5.20 -1.87 15.19
N SER A 168 -4.86 -2.96 15.87
CA SER A 168 -4.97 -4.31 15.30
C SER A 168 -6.39 -4.65 14.89
N VAL A 169 -7.38 -4.33 15.72
CA VAL A 169 -8.80 -4.55 15.41
C VAL A 169 -9.25 -3.71 14.22
N GLU A 170 -8.80 -2.46 14.11
CA GLU A 170 -9.13 -1.61 12.96
C GLU A 170 -8.52 -2.14 11.66
N MET A 171 -7.27 -2.62 11.69
CA MET A 171 -6.65 -3.32 10.55
C MET A 171 -7.48 -4.51 10.09
N ILE A 172 -7.95 -5.35 11.01
CA ILE A 172 -8.81 -6.51 10.68
C ILE A 172 -10.16 -6.06 10.12
N LYS A 173 -10.76 -4.97 10.62
CA LYS A 173 -12.00 -4.43 10.04
C LYS A 173 -11.78 -3.97 8.60
N LEU A 174 -10.67 -3.29 8.31
CA LEU A 174 -10.33 -2.85 6.96
C LEU A 174 -10.07 -4.04 6.02
N ALA A 175 -9.42 -5.10 6.52
CA ALA A 175 -9.23 -6.34 5.77
C ALA A 175 -10.57 -7.03 5.45
N ASN A 176 -11.45 -7.19 6.44
CA ASN A 176 -12.76 -7.85 6.28
C ASN A 176 -13.73 -7.12 5.35
N ARG A 177 -13.48 -5.83 5.05
CA ARG A 177 -14.26 -5.07 4.06
C ARG A 177 -13.91 -5.42 2.61
N ASP A 178 -12.84 -6.18 2.37
CA ASP A 178 -12.38 -6.60 1.03
C ASP A 178 -12.31 -5.41 0.04
N LEU A 179 -11.66 -4.34 0.49
CA LEU A 179 -11.57 -3.09 -0.25
C LEU A 179 -10.56 -3.22 -1.39
N LYS A 180 -10.95 -2.70 -2.55
CA LYS A 180 -10.07 -2.55 -3.70
C LYS A 180 -9.01 -1.50 -3.41
N ILE A 181 -7.82 -1.72 -3.95
CA ILE A 181 -6.71 -0.78 -3.91
C ILE A 181 -6.54 -0.23 -5.32
N ASP A 182 -6.86 1.04 -5.48
CA ASP A 182 -6.76 1.76 -6.76
C ASP A 182 -5.42 2.51 -6.80
N ARG A 183 -4.86 2.65 -8.01
CA ARG A 183 -3.59 3.33 -8.27
C ARG A 183 -3.80 4.39 -9.35
N LEU A 184 -3.23 5.58 -9.15
CA LEU A 184 -3.12 6.62 -10.17
C LEU A 184 -1.71 7.18 -10.20
N ASP A 185 -1.25 7.57 -11.38
CA ASP A 185 -0.10 8.47 -11.53
C ASP A 185 -0.66 9.87 -11.77
N VAL A 186 -0.27 10.83 -10.94
CA VAL A 186 -0.73 12.23 -11.04
C VAL A 186 0.46 13.16 -11.22
N ASP A 187 0.22 14.38 -11.70
CA ASP A 187 1.26 15.40 -11.74
C ASP A 187 1.56 15.97 -10.35
N HIS A 188 2.63 16.76 -10.27
CA HIS A 188 3.06 17.38 -9.02
C HIS A 188 2.01 18.35 -8.45
N GLU A 189 1.35 19.14 -9.29
CA GLU A 189 0.41 20.18 -8.86
C GLU A 189 -0.83 19.57 -8.20
N LEU A 190 -1.41 18.55 -8.83
CA LEU A 190 -2.54 17.82 -8.27
C LEU A 190 -2.15 17.06 -6.99
N ALA A 191 -0.95 16.49 -6.94
CA ALA A 191 -0.46 15.87 -5.71
C ALA A 191 -0.32 16.88 -4.56
N MET A 192 0.17 18.09 -4.82
CA MET A 192 0.25 19.16 -3.83
C MET A 192 -1.14 19.55 -3.30
N GLU A 193 -2.15 19.60 -4.17
CA GLU A 193 -3.54 19.86 -3.77
C GLU A 193 -4.10 18.73 -2.91
N MET A 194 -3.92 17.47 -3.32
CA MET A 194 -4.39 16.30 -2.56
C MET A 194 -3.78 16.21 -1.14
N PHE A 195 -2.51 16.58 -0.99
CA PHE A 195 -1.78 16.47 0.29
C PHE A 195 -1.61 17.80 1.03
N GLN A 196 -2.38 18.84 0.68
CA GLN A 196 -2.27 20.18 1.27
C GLN A 196 -2.35 20.20 2.81
N SER A 197 -3.10 19.25 3.39
CA SER A 197 -3.26 19.12 4.84
C SER A 197 -2.06 18.49 5.58
N ASN A 198 -1.09 17.92 4.86
CA ASN A 198 0.05 17.23 5.45
C ASN A 198 1.38 17.86 4.99
N PRO A 199 1.97 18.78 5.78
CA PRO A 199 3.18 19.51 5.38
C PRO A 199 4.37 18.59 5.12
N ILE A 200 4.47 17.46 5.83
CA ILE A 200 5.55 16.47 5.65
C ILE A 200 5.50 15.88 4.23
N LYS A 201 4.31 15.59 3.71
CA LYS A 201 4.14 15.05 2.36
C LYS A 201 4.48 16.11 1.30
N LEU A 202 4.08 17.36 1.54
CA LEU A 202 4.41 18.48 0.64
C LEU A 202 5.92 18.67 0.49
N GLU A 203 6.69 18.55 1.58
CA GLU A 203 8.15 18.62 1.54
C GLU A 203 8.79 17.46 0.75
N GLN A 204 8.17 16.29 0.75
CA GLN A 204 8.67 15.10 0.04
C GLN A 204 8.35 15.12 -1.47
N LEU A 205 7.25 15.76 -1.88
CA LEU A 205 6.73 15.72 -3.25
C LEU A 205 7.76 16.13 -4.32
N PRO A 206 8.53 17.24 -4.19
CA PRO A 206 9.53 17.61 -5.19
C PRO A 206 10.57 16.51 -5.44
N SER A 207 11.07 15.88 -4.37
CA SER A 207 12.03 14.78 -4.48
C SER A 207 11.41 13.55 -5.15
N ILE A 208 10.15 13.25 -4.88
CA ILE A 208 9.44 12.10 -5.46
C ILE A 208 9.20 12.33 -6.96
N THR A 209 8.72 13.51 -7.33
CA THR A 209 8.44 13.90 -8.71
C THR A 209 9.69 13.87 -9.58
N ASN A 210 10.80 14.43 -9.08
CA ASN A 210 12.07 14.45 -9.81
C ASN A 210 12.61 13.04 -10.11
N GLN A 211 12.32 12.07 -9.24
CA GLN A 211 12.74 10.67 -9.42
C GLN A 211 11.79 9.85 -10.31
N ASN A 212 10.56 10.34 -10.54
CA ASN A 212 9.51 9.58 -11.21
C ASN A 212 8.98 10.32 -12.43
N ASN A 213 9.90 10.89 -13.23
CA ASN A 213 9.62 11.51 -14.52
C ASN A 213 8.50 12.57 -14.50
N GLY A 214 8.39 13.35 -13.43
CA GLY A 214 7.34 14.38 -13.31
C GLY A 214 6.03 13.89 -12.70
N PHE A 215 5.90 12.61 -12.37
CA PHE A 215 4.68 12.02 -11.81
C PHE A 215 4.84 11.60 -10.34
N VAL A 216 3.71 11.49 -9.64
CA VAL A 216 3.59 10.96 -8.30
C VAL A 216 2.61 9.80 -8.32
N THR A 217 3.07 8.61 -7.93
CA THR A 217 2.18 7.44 -7.83
C THR A 217 1.42 7.48 -6.50
N ILE A 218 0.10 7.51 -6.59
CA ILE A 218 -0.83 7.58 -5.47
C ILE A 218 -1.68 6.31 -5.44
N TYR A 219 -1.92 5.80 -4.23
CA TYR A 219 -2.83 4.69 -3.97
C TYR A 219 -4.03 5.14 -3.15
N ARG A 220 -5.20 4.56 -3.44
CA ARG A 220 -6.44 4.76 -2.67
C ARG A 220 -7.00 3.43 -2.18
N VAL A 221 -7.40 3.38 -0.91
CA VAL A 221 -8.19 2.29 -0.33
C VAL A 221 -9.35 2.84 0.49
N GLY A 222 -10.57 2.62 0.00
CA GLY A 222 -11.73 3.32 0.54
C GLY A 222 -11.50 4.84 0.47
N ASP A 223 -11.42 5.49 1.63
CA ASP A 223 -11.25 6.93 1.74
C ASP A 223 -9.79 7.34 2.07
N HIS A 224 -8.89 6.37 2.26
CA HIS A 224 -7.48 6.63 2.55
C HIS A 224 -6.69 6.75 1.25
N ILE A 225 -5.91 7.83 1.14
CA ILE A 225 -5.04 8.14 0.00
C ILE A 225 -3.62 8.40 0.53
N ASP A 226 -2.62 7.76 -0.06
CA ASP A 226 -1.21 8.02 0.25
C ASP A 226 -0.30 7.71 -0.95
N ILE A 227 0.92 8.24 -0.89
CA ILE A 227 1.95 8.12 -1.93
C ILE A 227 2.71 6.81 -1.75
N SER A 228 2.91 6.06 -2.84
CA SER A 228 3.79 4.89 -2.83
C SER A 228 4.29 4.56 -4.23
N LYS A 229 5.53 4.05 -4.35
CA LYS A 229 6.04 3.54 -5.64
C LYS A 229 5.38 2.21 -6.06
N GLY A 230 4.72 1.51 -5.13
CA GLY A 230 4.08 0.23 -5.42
C GLY A 230 5.03 -0.91 -5.77
N PRO A 231 4.50 -2.01 -6.32
CA PRO A 231 3.07 -2.32 -6.42
C PRO A 231 2.48 -2.79 -5.09
N MET A 232 1.16 -2.85 -5.01
CA MET A 232 0.37 -3.35 -3.89
C MET A 232 -0.43 -4.61 -4.27
N ILE A 233 -0.90 -5.36 -3.27
CA ILE A 233 -1.82 -6.46 -3.52
C ILE A 233 -3.19 -5.94 -3.97
N SER A 234 -3.97 -6.77 -4.65
CA SER A 234 -5.20 -6.34 -5.35
C SER A 234 -6.42 -6.03 -4.46
N SER A 235 -6.40 -6.49 -3.21
CA SER A 235 -7.47 -6.26 -2.23
C SER A 235 -6.98 -6.31 -0.79
N THR A 236 -7.61 -5.57 0.12
CA THR A 236 -7.38 -5.72 1.56
C THR A 236 -7.83 -7.08 2.10
N GLY A 237 -8.73 -7.77 1.38
CA GLY A 237 -9.24 -9.08 1.76
C GLY A 237 -8.17 -10.17 1.82
N PHE A 238 -6.99 -9.97 1.21
CA PHE A 238 -5.87 -10.90 1.33
C PHE A 238 -5.24 -10.94 2.72
N ILE A 239 -5.48 -9.96 3.59
CA ILE A 239 -4.94 -9.94 4.95
C ILE A 239 -5.83 -10.80 5.85
N ASN A 240 -5.29 -11.91 6.38
CA ASN A 240 -6.04 -12.82 7.26
C ASN A 240 -5.86 -12.43 8.73
N LYS A 241 -4.60 -12.46 9.18
CA LYS A 241 -4.22 -12.15 10.56
C LYS A 241 -3.34 -10.92 10.54
N CYS A 242 -3.54 -10.03 11.50
CA CYS A 242 -2.75 -8.82 11.66
C CYS A 242 -2.71 -8.43 13.14
N THR A 243 -1.51 -8.14 13.64
CA THR A 243 -1.29 -7.63 14.99
C THR A 243 -0.27 -6.50 14.96
N ILE A 244 -0.62 -5.38 15.57
CA ILE A 244 0.30 -4.29 15.84
C ILE A 244 1.01 -4.59 17.15
N SER A 245 2.32 -4.75 17.09
CA SER A 245 3.10 -5.36 18.17
C SER A 245 3.84 -4.32 19.01
N ALA A 246 4.32 -3.24 18.40
CA ALA A 246 5.06 -2.19 19.10
C ALA A 246 4.96 -0.84 18.39
N VAL A 247 5.28 0.20 19.15
CA VAL A 247 5.47 1.55 18.68
C VAL A 247 6.75 2.07 19.32
N HIS A 248 7.65 2.64 18.52
CA HIS A 248 8.94 3.15 18.97
C HIS A 248 9.04 4.64 18.65
N LYS A 249 9.42 5.47 19.63
CA LYS A 249 9.76 6.88 19.37
C LYS A 249 11.14 6.91 18.70
N LEU A 250 11.24 7.54 17.52
CA LEU A 250 12.47 7.65 16.73
C LEU A 250 13.21 8.97 16.96
N SER A 251 12.47 10.05 17.24
CA SER A 251 13.05 11.38 17.48
C SER A 251 13.75 11.44 18.84
N ILE A 252 14.96 11.99 18.86
CA ILE A 252 15.63 12.45 20.07
C ILE A 252 14.94 13.75 20.53
N ASP A 253 14.65 13.89 21.82
CA ASP A 253 13.92 15.06 22.36
C ASP A 253 14.81 16.31 22.29
N ASP A 254 14.79 16.99 21.14
CA ASP A 254 15.48 18.27 20.94
C ASP A 254 14.55 19.47 21.17
N GLY A 255 13.26 19.23 21.46
CA GLY A 255 12.26 20.24 21.84
C GLY A 255 11.75 21.16 20.72
N VAL A 256 12.32 21.06 19.51
CA VAL A 256 12.02 21.96 18.38
C VAL A 256 11.17 21.30 17.28
N ALA A 257 11.27 19.97 17.09
CA ALA A 257 10.58 19.24 16.02
C ALA A 257 9.49 18.31 16.58
N PRO A 258 8.40 18.03 15.81
CA PRO A 258 7.36 17.11 16.24
C PRO A 258 7.92 15.68 16.38
N ALA A 259 7.38 14.92 17.31
CA ALA A 259 7.90 13.61 17.65
C ALA A 259 7.50 12.57 16.61
N ILE A 260 8.50 11.84 16.11
CA ILE A 260 8.30 10.78 15.12
C ILE A 260 8.22 9.42 15.83
N TYR A 261 7.20 8.65 15.49
CA TYR A 261 6.98 7.30 16.00
C TYR A 261 6.90 6.30 14.87
N ARG A 262 7.56 5.15 15.04
CA ARG A 262 7.44 3.99 14.17
C ARG A 262 6.44 3.02 14.74
N VAL A 263 5.28 2.92 14.11
CA VAL A 263 4.26 1.92 14.43
C VAL A 263 4.56 0.66 13.62
N GLN A 264 4.60 -0.50 14.26
CA GLN A 264 4.98 -1.75 13.59
C GLN A 264 4.11 -2.93 13.98
N GLY A 265 3.94 -3.85 13.03
CA GLY A 265 3.10 -5.02 13.20
C GLY A 265 3.53 -6.20 12.33
N VAL A 266 2.83 -7.31 12.51
CA VAL A 266 3.00 -8.54 11.73
C VAL A 266 1.65 -8.99 11.18
N ALA A 267 1.64 -9.38 9.91
CA ALA A 267 0.44 -9.85 9.23
C ALA A 267 0.73 -11.09 8.40
N LEU A 268 -0.30 -11.90 8.18
CA LEU A 268 -0.25 -13.10 7.35
C LEU A 268 -1.33 -13.05 6.28
N PRO A 269 -1.01 -13.46 5.05
CA PRO A 269 -1.98 -13.51 3.98
C PRO A 269 -2.96 -14.68 4.14
N ASN A 270 -4.09 -14.60 3.42
CA ASN A 270 -4.98 -15.73 3.22
C ASN A 270 -4.23 -16.92 2.59
N GLY A 271 -4.57 -18.13 3.02
CA GLY A 271 -3.91 -19.36 2.58
C GLY A 271 -2.69 -19.76 3.43
N LEU A 272 -2.09 -18.82 4.18
CA LEU A 272 -0.99 -19.13 5.10
C LEU A 272 -1.52 -19.35 6.52
N ASN A 273 -1.85 -20.60 6.84
CA ASN A 273 -2.32 -20.98 8.16
C ASN A 273 -1.16 -21.37 9.07
N ILE A 274 -0.95 -20.60 10.14
CA ILE A 274 -0.04 -20.98 11.22
C ILE A 274 -0.80 -21.11 12.54
N ASN A 275 -0.32 -22.03 13.38
CA ASN A 275 -0.89 -22.25 14.72
C ASN A 275 -0.65 -21.04 15.63
N HIS A 276 -1.41 -20.95 16.72
CA HIS A 276 -1.36 -19.82 17.64
C HIS A 276 0.02 -19.65 18.30
N PHE A 277 0.70 -20.75 18.63
CA PHE A 277 2.02 -20.72 19.24
C PHE A 277 3.08 -20.09 18.32
N ALA A 278 3.15 -20.54 17.07
CA ALA A 278 4.04 -19.99 16.05
C ALA A 278 3.71 -18.52 15.73
N TYR A 279 2.42 -18.16 15.70
CA TYR A 279 2.01 -16.76 15.57
C TYR A 279 2.52 -15.90 16.74
N GLY A 280 2.43 -16.40 17.98
CA GLY A 280 2.98 -15.72 19.14
C GLY A 280 4.50 -15.49 19.07
N ILE A 281 5.26 -16.42 18.48
CA ILE A 281 6.71 -16.26 18.29
C ILE A 281 7.01 -15.11 17.32
N ILE A 282 6.32 -15.04 16.18
CA ILE A 282 6.55 -13.97 15.21
C ILE A 282 6.03 -12.62 15.73
N GLU A 283 4.95 -12.62 16.53
CA GLU A 283 4.46 -11.43 17.22
C GLU A 283 5.52 -10.88 18.19
N GLU A 284 6.12 -11.74 19.01
CA GLU A 284 7.21 -11.33 19.91
C GLU A 284 8.42 -10.81 19.15
N ARG A 285 8.83 -11.49 18.07
CA ARG A 285 9.95 -11.03 17.22
C ARG A 285 9.70 -9.66 16.60
N SER A 286 8.44 -9.38 16.24
CA SER A 286 8.01 -8.14 15.60
C SER A 286 7.99 -6.94 16.53
N LYS A 287 8.17 -7.14 17.86
CA LYS A 287 8.30 -6.03 18.84
C LYS A 287 9.65 -5.34 18.78
N LYS A 288 10.70 -6.03 18.32
CA LYS A 288 12.04 -5.44 18.15
C LYS A 288 11.98 -4.34 17.09
N LEU A 289 12.60 -3.18 17.35
CA LEU A 289 12.60 -2.06 16.43
C LEU A 289 13.04 -2.49 15.03
N ASN A 290 12.23 -2.17 14.04
CA ASN A 290 12.57 -2.39 12.65
C ASN A 290 13.69 -1.43 12.21
N ALA A 291 14.78 -2.00 11.68
CA ALA A 291 15.96 -1.28 11.22
C ALA A 291 15.82 -0.70 9.79
N ALA A 292 14.61 -0.66 9.23
CA ALA A 292 14.35 0.08 8.01
C ALA A 292 14.80 1.55 8.15
N ARG A 293 15.12 2.18 7.01
CA ARG A 293 15.60 3.56 6.92
C ARG A 293 14.81 4.52 7.81
N LEU A 294 15.50 5.43 8.48
CA LEU A 294 14.87 6.42 9.36
C LEU A 294 14.27 7.58 8.54
N PRO A 295 13.17 8.19 9.00
CA PRO A 295 12.52 9.35 8.37
C PRO A 295 13.45 10.52 8.03
N ASN A 296 14.44 10.79 8.90
CA ASN A 296 15.33 11.94 8.80
C ASN A 296 16.59 11.69 7.95
N GLU A 297 16.80 10.45 7.48
CA GLU A 297 17.93 10.13 6.62
C GLU A 297 17.65 10.62 5.19
N PRO A 298 18.64 11.15 4.46
CA PRO A 298 18.46 11.57 3.06
C PRO A 298 17.98 10.41 2.18
N PHE A 299 17.26 10.74 1.11
CA PHE A 299 16.71 9.72 0.21
C PHE A 299 17.80 9.09 -0.64
N ASP A 300 18.31 7.94 -0.17
CA ASP A 300 19.32 7.18 -0.89
C ASP A 300 18.69 6.18 -1.87
N ALA A 301 19.08 6.28 -3.14
CA ALA A 301 18.38 5.67 -4.28
C ALA A 301 18.69 4.17 -4.46
N GLU A 302 19.80 3.66 -3.92
CA GLU A 302 20.23 2.27 -4.12
C GLU A 302 19.47 1.25 -3.25
N LEU A 303 18.86 1.68 -2.15
CA LEU A 303 18.09 0.82 -1.24
C LEU A 303 16.63 0.61 -1.67
N ALA A 304 16.25 1.14 -2.84
CA ALA A 304 14.88 1.14 -3.35
C ALA A 304 14.52 -0.07 -4.24
N ILE A 305 15.40 -1.08 -4.35
CA ILE A 305 15.20 -2.30 -5.17
C ILE A 305 14.62 -3.47 -4.34
#